data_AF-A0A1L8DBC4-F1
#
_entry.id   AF-A0A1L8DBC4-F1
#
_cell.length_a   1.000
_cell.length_b   1.000
_cell.length_c   1.000
_cell.angle_alpha   90.00
_cell.angle_beta   90.00
_cell.angle_gamma   90.00
#
_symmetry.space_group_name_H-M   'P 1'
#
loop_
_entity.id
_entity.type
_entity.pdbx_description
1 polymer ?
#
loop_
_entity_poly.entity_id
_entity_poly.type
_entity_poly.pdbx_seq_one_letter_code
_entity_poly.pdbx_strand_id
1 'polypeptide(L)'
;HGLRNAISKWYNLKTPEDLCDMVARRSVINKWSHKDIVKIAHPKIEDSQKVLIVKSSFQSGPHTLENAKCETNIAHMISYQRLLLIIEFKNLKDGNKAAEMIRKYNFPFAYLPTHLWSHQIVWEVLLPSMTYQELLETIPRLSAMKMLKPSDALSKKYCTALTNVDTLRKSKIHPISLYAFLQLYRSKRRYSGSKQESYYLQKLGVREVEFNQQIAKKILMGVNQSFKYLEPIEQSICVVINLRKKLIDRPVFGLKQLTCLDVSVLMALSLLHAGRNITILTFTNTRGILKRVPITKEMSYDDATKVCTDMAMDKTWQDLGTPLDVAVNEGKNYHAFVVFVDSILRAGRSKKQSVMSFTRYKAKYHQKQQNLSTRFIVVNMRRNCSDLKLNDNAESMGMLEIAGFDRNSPKVIEAFVKQQFV
;
A
#
# COMPACT_ATOMS: atom_id res chain seq x y z
N HIS A 1 -6.47 26.31 -27.90
CA HIS A 1 -5.81 27.29 -27.01
C HIS A 1 -5.84 26.89 -25.53
N GLY A 2 -6.96 26.43 -24.97
CA GLY A 2 -7.07 26.09 -23.53
C GLY A 2 -5.99 25.15 -22.98
N LEU A 3 -5.69 24.04 -23.67
CA LEU A 3 -4.66 23.08 -23.22
C LEU A 3 -3.24 23.67 -23.21
N ARG A 4 -2.85 24.43 -24.24
CA ARG A 4 -1.52 25.07 -24.28
C ARG A 4 -1.35 26.10 -23.17
N ASN A 5 -2.41 26.86 -22.87
CA ASN A 5 -2.42 27.82 -21.77
C ASN A 5 -2.35 27.11 -20.42
N ALA A 6 -3.10 26.01 -20.24
CA ALA A 6 -3.05 25.20 -19.02
C ALA A 6 -1.65 24.61 -18.78
N ILE A 7 -0.99 24.09 -19.82
CA ILE A 7 0.38 23.56 -19.72
C ILE A 7 1.38 24.67 -19.39
N SER A 8 1.28 25.83 -20.05
CA SER A 8 2.14 26.99 -19.74
C SER A 8 1.98 27.42 -18.28
N LYS A 9 0.74 27.55 -17.81
CA LYS A 9 0.42 27.86 -16.42
C LYS A 9 0.98 26.80 -15.47
N TRP A 10 0.89 25.52 -15.82
CA TRP A 10 1.43 24.43 -15.01
C TRP A 10 2.94 24.56 -14.80
N TYR A 11 3.73 24.83 -15.85
CA TYR A 11 5.18 25.03 -15.71
C TYR A 11 5.52 26.27 -14.86
N ASN A 12 4.80 27.37 -15.05
CA ASN A 12 5.04 28.60 -14.28
C ASN A 12 4.64 28.48 -12.81
N LEU A 13 3.61 27.69 -12.49
CA LEU A 13 3.18 27.40 -11.11
C LEU A 13 4.18 26.53 -10.32
N LYS A 14 5.08 25.80 -10.98
CA LYS A 14 6.11 25.00 -10.30
C LYS A 14 7.28 25.87 -9.88
N THR A 15 7.88 25.55 -8.74
CA THR A 15 9.15 26.16 -8.35
C THR A 15 10.29 25.61 -9.22
N PRO A 16 11.42 26.32 -9.35
CA PRO A 16 12.59 25.78 -10.04
C PRO A 16 13.11 24.47 -9.41
N GLU A 17 12.98 24.32 -8.09
CA GLU A 17 13.33 23.09 -7.38
C GLU A 17 12.41 21.92 -7.75
N ASP A 18 11.09 22.12 -7.78
CA ASP A 18 10.13 21.10 -8.20
C ASP A 18 10.43 20.61 -9.62
N LEU A 19 10.70 21.53 -10.55
CA LEU A 19 11.01 21.16 -11.93
C LEU A 19 12.34 20.42 -12.05
N CYS A 20 13.36 20.83 -11.28
CA CYS A 20 14.63 20.12 -11.19
C CYS A 20 14.41 18.67 -10.74
N ASP A 21 13.68 18.47 -9.64
CA ASP A 21 13.35 17.16 -9.10
C ASP A 21 12.52 16.33 -10.09
N MET A 22 11.53 16.90 -10.77
CA MET A 22 10.71 16.20 -11.77
C MET A 22 11.53 15.72 -12.97
N VAL A 23 12.34 16.61 -13.56
CA VAL A 23 13.22 16.27 -14.69
C VAL A 23 14.27 15.24 -14.27
N ALA A 24 14.77 15.33 -13.03
CA ALA A 24 15.76 14.42 -12.49
C ALA A 24 15.19 13.03 -12.12
N ARG A 25 14.00 12.88 -11.54
CA ARG A 25 13.52 11.55 -11.08
C ARG A 25 13.08 10.65 -12.22
N ARG A 26 12.15 11.12 -13.05
CA ARG A 26 11.53 10.32 -14.11
C ARG A 26 11.29 11.19 -15.32
N SER A 27 12.08 10.99 -16.36
CA SER A 27 11.95 11.72 -17.61
C SER A 27 10.73 11.32 -18.44
N VAL A 28 10.10 10.16 -18.15
CA VAL A 28 8.95 9.63 -18.88
C VAL A 28 7.90 9.02 -17.94
N ILE A 29 6.64 9.42 -18.09
CA ILE A 29 5.47 8.86 -17.38
C ILE A 29 4.39 8.57 -18.43
N ASN A 30 3.81 7.37 -18.42
CA ASN A 30 2.77 6.95 -19.38
C ASN A 30 3.14 7.21 -20.86
N LYS A 31 4.43 7.01 -21.22
CA LYS A 31 5.02 7.29 -22.54
C LYS A 31 5.19 8.79 -22.90
N TRP A 32 4.92 9.70 -21.97
CA TRP A 32 5.11 11.14 -22.16
C TRP A 32 6.32 11.66 -21.38
N SER A 33 7.17 12.43 -22.03
CA SER A 33 8.26 13.16 -21.41
C SER A 33 8.01 14.67 -21.35
N HIS A 34 8.77 15.38 -20.52
CA HIS A 34 8.80 16.85 -20.56
C HIS A 34 9.15 17.38 -21.95
N LYS A 35 10.08 16.72 -22.65
CA LYS A 35 10.44 17.03 -24.04
C LYS A 35 9.22 16.95 -24.97
N ASP A 36 8.40 15.91 -24.87
CA ASP A 36 7.21 15.75 -25.71
C ASP A 36 6.17 16.83 -25.43
N ILE A 37 5.90 17.08 -24.15
CA ILE A 37 4.92 18.09 -23.71
C ILE A 37 5.35 19.48 -24.20
N VAL A 38 6.62 19.83 -24.07
CA VAL A 38 7.16 21.15 -24.47
C VAL A 38 7.14 21.30 -25.99
N LYS A 39 7.47 20.24 -26.75
CA LYS A 39 7.38 20.24 -28.22
C LYS A 39 5.97 20.49 -28.74
N ILE A 40 4.94 20.02 -28.05
CA ILE A 40 3.55 20.13 -28.52
C ILE A 40 2.89 21.43 -28.04
N ALA A 41 3.16 21.80 -26.79
CA ALA A 41 2.47 22.91 -26.15
C ALA A 41 3.17 24.26 -26.35
N HIS A 42 4.48 24.25 -26.63
CA HIS A 42 5.34 25.44 -26.69
C HIS A 42 5.08 26.40 -25.51
N PRO A 43 5.20 25.92 -24.25
CA PRO A 43 4.84 26.72 -23.10
C PRO A 43 5.75 27.95 -22.98
N LYS A 44 5.15 29.13 -22.77
CA LYS A 44 5.90 30.34 -22.42
C LYS A 44 6.26 30.28 -20.93
N ILE A 45 7.54 30.04 -20.64
CA ILE A 45 8.09 29.98 -19.29
C ILE A 45 8.79 31.31 -19.01
N GLU A 46 8.43 31.96 -17.91
CA GLU A 46 8.91 33.33 -17.59
C GLU A 46 10.27 33.32 -16.89
N ASP A 47 10.50 32.31 -16.05
CA ASP A 47 11.71 32.16 -15.25
C ASP A 47 12.85 31.54 -16.06
N SER A 48 13.97 32.24 -16.17
CA SER A 48 15.15 31.84 -16.95
C SER A 48 15.79 30.54 -16.45
N GLN A 49 15.79 30.30 -15.14
CA GLN A 49 16.30 29.06 -14.56
C GLN A 49 15.41 27.87 -14.93
N LYS A 50 14.08 28.05 -14.90
CA LYS A 50 13.13 27.01 -15.34
C LYS A 50 13.31 26.70 -16.83
N VAL A 51 13.59 27.72 -17.66
CA VAL A 51 13.89 27.52 -19.09
C VAL A 51 15.09 26.59 -19.28
N LEU A 52 16.19 26.81 -18.55
CA LEU A 52 17.39 25.95 -18.64
C LEU A 52 17.13 24.52 -18.15
N ILE A 53 16.40 24.37 -17.04
CA ILE A 53 15.98 23.06 -16.52
C ILE A 53 15.18 22.30 -17.57
N VAL A 54 14.20 22.94 -18.21
CA VAL A 54 13.38 22.31 -19.24
C VAL A 54 14.19 22.03 -20.51
N LYS A 55 15.06 22.95 -20.92
CA LYS A 55 15.95 22.78 -22.09
C LYS A 55 16.89 21.58 -21.93
N SER A 56 17.34 21.27 -20.70
CA SER A 56 18.16 20.08 -20.44
C SER A 56 17.49 18.77 -20.87
N SER A 57 16.15 18.70 -20.89
CA SER A 57 15.40 17.51 -21.32
C SER A 57 15.52 17.20 -22.82
N PHE A 58 16.06 18.15 -23.60
CA PHE A 58 16.29 18.01 -25.04
C PHE A 58 17.68 17.50 -25.40
N GLN A 59 18.60 17.41 -24.43
CA GLN A 59 20.02 17.15 -24.65
C GLN A 59 20.49 15.92 -23.86
N SER A 60 21.63 15.33 -24.26
CA SER A 60 22.29 14.31 -23.43
C SER A 60 22.93 14.97 -22.21
N GLY A 61 23.10 14.21 -21.13
CA GLY A 61 23.76 14.72 -19.92
C GLY A 61 25.12 15.38 -20.17
N PRO A 62 26.05 14.74 -20.91
CA PRO A 62 27.34 15.34 -21.25
C PRO A 62 27.22 16.68 -21.99
N HIS A 63 26.32 16.79 -22.97
CA HIS A 63 26.10 18.05 -23.69
C HIS A 63 25.48 19.14 -22.81
N THR A 64 24.57 18.78 -21.89
CA THR A 64 24.02 19.74 -20.93
C THR A 64 25.12 20.31 -20.03
N LEU A 65 26.05 19.46 -19.55
CA LEU A 65 27.19 19.89 -18.73
C LEU A 65 28.16 20.79 -19.50
N GLU A 66 28.39 20.50 -20.78
CA GLU A 66 29.23 21.31 -21.66
C GLU A 66 28.59 22.67 -21.94
N ASN A 67 27.32 22.70 -22.35
CA ASN A 67 26.58 23.93 -22.61
C ASN A 67 26.47 24.84 -21.39
N ALA A 68 26.39 24.26 -20.19
CA ALA A 68 26.38 25.02 -18.95
C ALA A 68 27.66 25.85 -18.76
N LYS A 69 28.81 25.44 -19.29
CA LYS A 69 30.05 26.24 -19.17
C LYS A 69 29.98 27.58 -19.91
N CYS A 70 29.11 27.69 -20.91
CA CYS A 70 28.91 28.90 -21.71
C CYS A 70 27.78 29.80 -21.17
N GLU A 71 27.05 29.36 -20.14
CA GLU A 71 25.91 30.10 -19.60
C GLU A 71 26.38 31.12 -18.54
N THR A 72 26.01 32.38 -18.74
CA THR A 72 26.29 33.44 -17.77
C THR A 72 25.26 33.38 -16.63
N ASN A 73 25.66 33.74 -15.41
CA ASN A 73 24.80 33.76 -14.22
C ASN A 73 24.36 32.40 -13.63
N ILE A 74 24.96 31.26 -14.02
CA ILE A 74 24.69 29.97 -13.36
C ILE A 74 24.89 30.06 -11.85
N ALA A 75 25.86 30.85 -11.38
CA ALA A 75 26.20 31.01 -9.96
C ALA A 75 24.99 31.40 -9.07
N HIS A 76 24.00 32.10 -9.62
CA HIS A 76 22.78 32.49 -8.92
C HIS A 76 21.61 31.50 -9.12
N MET A 77 21.73 30.54 -10.03
CA MET A 77 20.69 29.59 -10.40
C MET A 77 20.79 28.27 -9.62
N ILE A 78 20.47 28.30 -8.32
CA ILE A 78 20.70 27.21 -7.38
C ILE A 78 20.11 25.87 -7.83
N SER A 79 18.85 25.83 -8.28
CA SER A 79 18.21 24.56 -8.70
C SER A 79 18.74 24.06 -10.04
N TYR A 80 19.24 24.94 -10.92
CA TYR A 80 19.92 24.50 -12.14
C TYR A 80 21.31 23.92 -11.83
N GLN A 81 22.07 24.54 -10.93
CA GLN A 81 23.32 23.93 -10.42
C GLN A 81 23.08 22.56 -9.79
N ARG A 82 22.02 22.44 -8.98
CA ARG A 82 21.59 21.14 -8.42
C ARG A 82 21.30 20.12 -9.52
N LEU A 83 20.62 20.53 -10.60
CA LEU A 83 20.37 19.66 -11.75
C LEU A 83 21.66 19.20 -12.42
N LEU A 84 22.62 20.11 -12.64
CA LEU A 84 23.93 19.77 -13.21
C LEU A 84 24.68 18.76 -12.35
N LEU A 85 24.68 18.92 -11.03
CA LEU A 85 25.26 17.94 -10.09
C LEU A 85 24.58 16.56 -10.20
N ILE A 86 23.25 16.52 -10.34
CA ILE A 86 22.52 15.26 -10.53
C ILE A 86 22.87 14.63 -11.88
N ILE A 87 23.02 15.44 -12.94
CA ILE A 87 23.43 14.97 -14.26
C ILE A 87 24.84 14.38 -14.20
N GLU A 88 25.77 15.06 -13.54
CA GLU A 88 27.14 14.56 -13.32
C GLU A 88 27.11 13.20 -12.61
N PHE A 89 26.42 13.11 -11.46
CA PHE A 89 26.23 11.87 -10.71
C PHE A 89 25.68 10.73 -11.58
N LYS A 90 24.65 11.02 -12.39
CA LYS A 90 24.04 10.02 -13.26
C LYS A 90 24.95 9.54 -14.37
N ASN A 91 25.94 10.32 -14.78
CA ASN A 91 26.89 9.92 -15.82
C ASN A 91 28.11 9.15 -15.25
N LEU A 92 28.32 9.17 -13.93
CA LEU A 92 29.38 8.39 -13.30
C LEU A 92 29.25 6.90 -13.58
N LYS A 93 30.40 6.25 -13.79
CA LYS A 93 30.54 4.79 -13.93
C LYS A 93 31.23 4.14 -12.74
N ASP A 94 31.95 4.92 -11.95
CA ASP A 94 32.68 4.45 -10.77
C ASP A 94 31.75 4.46 -9.54
N GLY A 95 31.54 3.26 -8.97
CA GLY A 95 30.73 3.08 -7.77
C GLY A 95 31.25 3.79 -6.53
N ASN A 96 32.57 3.98 -6.37
CA ASN A 96 33.15 4.66 -5.21
C ASN A 96 32.87 6.17 -5.27
N LYS A 97 33.14 6.79 -6.43
CA LYS A 97 32.81 8.20 -6.67
C LYS A 97 31.30 8.46 -6.55
N ALA A 98 30.48 7.55 -7.07
CA ALA A 98 29.03 7.63 -6.90
C ALA A 98 28.63 7.59 -5.41
N ALA A 99 29.24 6.71 -4.62
CA ALA A 99 28.99 6.62 -3.19
C ALA A 99 29.43 7.88 -2.43
N GLU A 100 30.55 8.50 -2.81
CA GLU A 100 30.99 9.81 -2.27
C GLU A 100 29.99 10.92 -2.56
N MET A 101 29.50 11.02 -3.80
CA MET A 101 28.49 12.01 -4.17
C MET A 101 27.18 11.81 -3.39
N ILE A 102 26.75 10.56 -3.20
CA ILE A 102 25.54 10.26 -2.40
C ILE A 102 25.72 10.74 -0.96
N ARG A 103 26.87 10.48 -0.32
CA ARG A 103 27.16 10.96 1.04
C ARG A 103 27.21 12.49 1.12
N LYS A 104 27.86 13.14 0.15
CA LYS A 104 28.08 14.58 0.14
C LYS A 104 26.81 15.38 -0.14
N TYR A 105 26.00 14.94 -1.10
CA TYR A 105 24.84 15.68 -1.60
C TYR A 105 23.49 15.07 -1.18
N ASN A 106 23.51 13.98 -0.42
CA ASN A 106 22.32 13.24 0.04
C ASN A 106 21.37 12.89 -1.11
N PHE A 107 21.91 12.36 -2.21
CA PHE A 107 21.08 12.00 -3.36
C PHE A 107 20.14 10.84 -3.02
N PRO A 108 18.83 10.97 -3.25
CA PRO A 108 17.87 9.90 -3.00
C PRO A 108 18.02 8.76 -3.99
N PHE A 109 17.51 7.59 -3.61
CA PHE A 109 17.41 6.41 -4.48
C PHE A 109 16.72 6.73 -5.83
N ALA A 110 15.76 7.65 -5.84
CA ALA A 110 15.07 8.11 -7.06
C ALA A 110 16.01 8.66 -8.16
N TYR A 111 17.24 9.08 -7.83
CA TYR A 111 18.23 9.54 -8.80
C TYR A 111 19.20 8.47 -9.28
N LEU A 112 19.20 7.28 -8.66
CA LEU A 112 20.16 6.24 -8.95
C LEU A 112 19.95 5.62 -10.35
N PRO A 113 20.88 5.82 -11.31
CA PRO A 113 20.78 5.18 -12.61
C PRO A 113 21.06 3.68 -12.55
N THR A 114 20.50 2.94 -13.52
CA THR A 114 20.52 1.47 -13.53
C THR A 114 21.92 0.86 -13.66
N HIS A 115 22.85 1.52 -14.37
CA HIS A 115 24.22 1.03 -14.51
C HIS A 115 25.03 1.08 -13.22
N LEU A 116 24.60 1.86 -12.22
CA LEU A 116 25.24 1.89 -10.90
C LEU A 116 24.72 0.79 -9.95
N TRP A 117 23.68 0.06 -10.32
CA TRP A 117 23.04 -0.93 -9.45
C TRP A 117 23.90 -2.15 -9.14
N SER A 118 24.91 -2.45 -9.95
CA SER A 118 25.86 -3.55 -9.72
C SER A 118 26.85 -3.25 -8.58
N HIS A 119 27.02 -1.99 -8.18
CA HIS A 119 27.97 -1.62 -7.16
C HIS A 119 27.36 -1.72 -5.76
N GLN A 120 27.82 -2.70 -4.98
CA GLN A 120 27.37 -2.90 -3.61
C GLN A 120 27.54 -1.65 -2.73
N ILE A 121 28.69 -0.97 -2.83
CA ILE A 121 29.00 0.22 -2.04
C ILE A 121 27.97 1.34 -2.21
N VAL A 122 27.36 1.46 -3.40
CA VAL A 122 26.32 2.45 -3.71
C VAL A 122 25.04 2.16 -2.93
N TRP A 123 24.65 0.90 -2.82
CA TRP A 123 23.50 0.51 -1.99
C TRP A 123 23.76 0.76 -0.52
N GLU A 124 24.94 0.43 -0.02
CA GLU A 124 25.28 0.59 1.39
C GLU A 124 25.15 2.04 1.88
N VAL A 125 25.46 3.02 1.03
CA VAL A 125 25.31 4.45 1.36
C VAL A 125 23.89 4.98 1.17
N LEU A 126 23.06 4.32 0.35
CA LEU A 126 21.67 4.73 0.11
C LEU A 126 20.72 4.21 1.17
N LEU A 127 20.95 3.01 1.71
CA LEU A 127 20.04 2.38 2.67
C LEU A 127 19.56 3.29 3.82
N PRO A 128 20.41 4.14 4.44
CA PRO A 128 19.98 5.01 5.53
C PRO A 128 18.97 6.10 5.12
N SER A 129 19.01 6.57 3.86
CA SER A 129 18.14 7.65 3.37
C SER A 129 16.88 7.15 2.64
N MET A 130 16.82 5.84 2.36
CA MET A 130 15.68 5.24 1.67
C MET A 130 14.42 5.23 2.53
N THR A 131 13.29 5.53 1.90
CA THR A 131 11.96 5.32 2.48
C THR A 131 11.69 3.83 2.65
N TYR A 132 10.77 3.47 3.55
CA TYR A 132 10.41 2.07 3.76
C TYR A 132 9.87 1.41 2.48
N GLN A 133 9.12 2.17 1.67
CA GLN A 133 8.60 1.69 0.39
C GLN A 133 9.74 1.39 -0.61
N GLU A 134 10.73 2.27 -0.72
CA GLU A 134 11.90 2.05 -1.57
C GLU A 134 12.70 0.82 -1.11
N LEU A 135 12.84 0.61 0.20
CA LEU A 135 13.46 -0.60 0.76
C LEU A 135 12.71 -1.86 0.31
N LEU A 136 11.38 -1.88 0.31
CA LEU A 136 10.63 -3.06 -0.16
C LEU A 136 10.76 -3.25 -1.67
N GLU A 137 10.60 -2.18 -2.44
CA GLU A 137 10.59 -2.24 -3.92
C GLU A 137 11.92 -2.70 -4.51
N THR A 138 13.02 -2.51 -3.80
CA THR A 138 14.38 -2.85 -4.25
C THR A 138 14.81 -4.28 -3.88
N ILE A 139 14.21 -4.92 -2.87
CA ILE A 139 14.54 -6.29 -2.45
C ILE A 139 14.46 -7.31 -3.60
N PRO A 140 13.37 -7.42 -4.39
CA PRO A 140 13.28 -8.45 -5.43
C PRO A 140 14.39 -8.33 -6.48
N ARG A 141 14.82 -7.09 -6.72
CA ARG A 141 15.88 -6.77 -7.68
C ARG A 141 17.26 -7.12 -7.12
N LEU A 142 17.57 -6.66 -5.92
CA LEU A 142 18.84 -6.96 -5.24
C LEU A 142 19.02 -8.46 -4.99
N SER A 143 17.93 -9.16 -4.66
CA SER A 143 17.90 -10.62 -4.51
C SER A 143 18.24 -11.32 -5.83
N ALA A 144 17.70 -10.84 -6.96
CA ALA A 144 18.02 -11.39 -8.28
C ALA A 144 19.42 -11.01 -8.81
N MET A 145 20.04 -9.96 -8.26
CA MET A 145 21.45 -9.65 -8.47
C MET A 145 22.35 -10.42 -7.50
N LYS A 146 21.79 -11.30 -6.65
CA LYS A 146 22.49 -12.12 -5.66
C LYS A 146 23.30 -11.29 -4.65
N MET A 147 22.85 -10.07 -4.33
CA MET A 147 23.49 -9.13 -3.40
C MET A 147 22.91 -9.21 -1.98
N LEU A 148 21.87 -10.03 -1.78
CA LEU A 148 21.17 -10.18 -0.51
C LEU A 148 21.30 -11.60 0.05
N LYS A 149 22.41 -12.31 -0.21
CA LYS A 149 22.61 -13.64 0.38
C LYS A 149 22.79 -13.52 1.90
N PRO A 150 22.42 -14.54 2.70
CA PRO A 150 22.55 -14.49 4.16
C PRO A 150 23.96 -14.13 4.67
N SER A 151 25.01 -14.52 3.95
CA SER A 151 26.41 -14.23 4.28
C SER A 151 26.85 -12.79 3.99
N ASP A 152 26.15 -12.07 3.12
CA ASP A 152 26.63 -10.80 2.57
C ASP A 152 26.54 -9.65 3.58
N ALA A 153 27.55 -8.78 3.59
CA ALA A 153 27.57 -7.59 4.43
C ALA A 153 26.38 -6.65 4.13
N LEU A 154 26.02 -6.51 2.85
CA LEU A 154 24.86 -5.72 2.44
C LEU A 154 23.56 -6.25 3.08
N SER A 155 23.36 -7.57 3.15
CA SER A 155 22.17 -8.17 3.78
C SER A 155 22.00 -7.76 5.23
N LYS A 156 23.10 -7.70 5.99
CA LYS A 156 23.09 -7.26 7.39
C LYS A 156 22.67 -5.79 7.49
N LYS A 157 23.28 -4.91 6.68
CA LYS A 157 22.91 -3.48 6.60
C LYS A 157 21.46 -3.29 6.17
N TYR A 158 20.99 -4.10 5.23
CA TYR A 158 19.60 -4.10 4.77
C TYR A 158 18.62 -4.48 5.88
N CYS A 159 18.96 -5.51 6.65
CA CYS A 159 18.16 -5.91 7.81
C CYS A 159 18.07 -4.80 8.85
N THR A 160 19.17 -4.07 9.10
CA THR A 160 19.18 -2.90 9.98
C THR A 160 18.25 -1.80 9.46
N ALA A 161 18.32 -1.49 8.15
CA ALA A 161 17.45 -0.50 7.51
C ALA A 161 15.96 -0.87 7.62
N LEU A 162 15.61 -2.14 7.39
CA LEU A 162 14.23 -2.64 7.54
C LEU A 162 13.72 -2.59 8.99
N THR A 163 14.60 -2.61 9.99
CA THR A 163 14.21 -2.48 11.40
C THR A 163 14.18 -1.05 11.91
N ASN A 164 14.45 -0.06 11.05
CA ASN A 164 14.37 1.34 11.45
C ASN A 164 12.91 1.75 11.72
N VAL A 165 12.61 1.95 13.01
CA VAL A 165 11.30 2.28 13.53
C VAL A 165 10.77 3.62 12.99
N ASP A 166 11.63 4.62 12.85
CA ASP A 166 11.22 5.95 12.37
C ASP A 166 10.87 5.92 10.89
N THR A 167 11.66 5.20 10.08
CA THR A 167 11.39 5.01 8.65
C THR A 167 10.08 4.26 8.45
N LEU A 168 9.82 3.21 9.24
CA LEU A 168 8.56 2.47 9.20
C LEU A 168 7.38 3.36 9.63
N ARG A 169 7.49 4.07 10.75
CA ARG A 169 6.44 4.99 11.25
C ARG A 169 6.08 6.06 10.22
N LYS A 170 7.08 6.73 9.65
CA LYS A 170 6.89 7.79 8.63
C LYS A 170 6.21 7.27 7.37
N SER A 171 6.39 5.99 7.03
CA SER A 171 5.81 5.41 5.81
C SER A 171 4.28 5.30 5.85
N LYS A 172 3.67 5.25 7.05
CA LYS A 172 2.23 4.98 7.25
C LYS A 172 1.72 3.79 6.44
N ILE A 173 2.57 2.79 6.20
CA ILE A 173 2.21 1.62 5.41
C ILE A 173 1.30 0.70 6.21
N HIS A 174 0.18 0.29 5.63
CA HIS A 174 -0.75 -0.62 6.27
C HIS A 174 -0.14 -2.05 6.36
N PRO A 175 -0.33 -2.79 7.48
CA PRO A 175 0.20 -4.16 7.67
C PRO A 175 -0.09 -5.12 6.52
N ILE A 176 -1.26 -5.03 5.89
CA ILE A 176 -1.64 -5.84 4.72
C ILE A 176 -0.67 -5.65 3.55
N SER A 177 -0.22 -4.42 3.28
CA SER A 177 0.71 -4.16 2.18
C SER A 177 2.07 -4.81 2.44
N LEU A 178 2.54 -4.78 3.70
CA LEU A 178 3.77 -5.43 4.13
C LEU A 178 3.66 -6.95 4.07
N TYR A 179 2.56 -7.51 4.56
CA TYR A 179 2.36 -8.95 4.57
C TYR A 179 2.17 -9.50 3.15
N ALA A 180 1.44 -8.79 2.28
CA ALA A 180 1.35 -9.14 0.86
C ALA A 180 2.70 -9.10 0.16
N PHE A 181 3.56 -8.14 0.50
CA PHE A 181 4.94 -8.10 0.03
C PHE A 181 5.75 -9.29 0.55
N LEU A 182 5.65 -9.61 1.84
CA LEU A 182 6.32 -10.77 2.45
C LEU A 182 5.93 -12.07 1.76
N GLN A 183 4.65 -12.29 1.47
CA GLN A 183 4.19 -13.48 0.78
C GLN A 183 4.70 -13.55 -0.67
N LEU A 184 4.73 -12.41 -1.36
CA LEU A 184 5.35 -12.32 -2.68
C LEU A 184 6.85 -12.69 -2.63
N TYR A 185 7.59 -12.17 -1.65
CA TYR A 185 9.00 -12.45 -1.44
C TYR A 185 9.26 -13.93 -1.11
N ARG A 186 8.47 -14.52 -0.19
CA ARG A 186 8.52 -15.95 0.15
C ARG A 186 8.26 -16.84 -1.06
N SER A 187 7.37 -16.41 -1.96
CA SER A 187 7.09 -17.12 -3.21
C SER A 187 8.19 -16.98 -4.27
N LYS A 188 9.31 -16.30 -3.97
CA LYS A 188 10.41 -15.98 -4.91
C LYS A 188 9.96 -15.23 -6.18
N ARG A 189 8.86 -14.49 -6.09
CA ARG A 189 8.28 -13.73 -7.22
C ARG A 189 8.60 -12.25 -7.12
N ARG A 190 8.64 -11.57 -8.28
CA ARG A 190 8.85 -10.11 -8.34
C ARG A 190 7.55 -9.33 -8.44
N TYR A 191 6.59 -9.86 -9.20
CA TYR A 191 5.33 -9.20 -9.50
C TYR A 191 4.15 -10.06 -9.07
N SER A 192 3.13 -9.39 -8.55
CA SER A 192 1.85 -9.99 -8.21
C SER A 192 1.13 -10.56 -9.45
N GLY A 193 1.19 -9.84 -10.57
CA GLY A 193 0.53 -10.19 -11.83
C GLY A 193 1.30 -11.23 -12.64
N SER A 194 0.59 -12.24 -13.14
CA SER A 194 1.18 -13.32 -13.95
C SER A 194 1.82 -12.82 -15.25
N LYS A 195 1.16 -11.91 -15.98
CA LYS A 195 1.67 -11.39 -17.26
C LYS A 195 3.03 -10.70 -17.10
N GLN A 196 3.15 -9.85 -16.08
CA GLN A 196 4.40 -9.14 -15.78
C GLN A 196 5.47 -10.14 -15.34
N GLU A 197 5.14 -11.06 -14.43
CA GLU A 197 6.08 -12.09 -13.99
C GLU A 197 6.61 -12.93 -15.15
N SER A 198 5.72 -13.44 -16.01
CA SER A 198 6.08 -14.22 -17.20
C SER A 198 6.96 -13.43 -18.17
N TYR A 199 6.64 -12.16 -18.43
CA TYR A 199 7.47 -11.30 -19.27
C TYR A 199 8.91 -11.17 -18.74
N TYR A 200 9.05 -10.98 -17.42
CA TYR A 200 10.38 -10.87 -16.80
C TYR A 200 11.15 -12.18 -16.78
N LEU A 201 10.48 -13.31 -16.53
CA LEU A 201 11.09 -14.64 -16.56
C LEU A 201 11.63 -14.98 -17.96
N GLN A 202 10.89 -14.63 -19.01
CA GLN A 202 11.31 -14.83 -20.40
C GLN A 202 12.49 -13.93 -20.77
N LYS A 203 12.45 -12.64 -20.43
CA LYS A 203 13.44 -11.65 -20.88
C LYS A 203 14.79 -11.75 -20.16
N LEU A 204 14.80 -12.08 -18.87
CA LEU A 204 16.02 -12.02 -18.05
C LEU A 204 16.75 -13.35 -17.91
N GLY A 205 16.23 -14.44 -18.52
CA GLY A 205 16.77 -15.79 -18.39
C GLY A 205 16.82 -16.20 -16.92
N VAL A 206 15.69 -16.73 -16.40
CA VAL A 206 15.47 -17.24 -15.03
C VAL A 206 16.65 -17.01 -14.07
N ARG A 207 16.81 -15.77 -13.58
CA ARG A 207 17.65 -15.56 -12.40
C ARG A 207 16.79 -15.95 -11.22
N GLU A 208 17.05 -17.14 -10.67
CA GLU A 208 16.42 -17.57 -9.43
C GLU A 208 16.58 -16.46 -8.39
N VAL A 209 15.47 -16.02 -7.81
CA VAL A 209 15.48 -14.97 -6.79
C VAL A 209 16.00 -15.62 -5.52
N GLU A 210 17.15 -15.14 -5.05
CA GLU A 210 17.74 -15.60 -3.80
C GLU A 210 16.80 -15.30 -2.63
N PHE A 211 16.45 -16.32 -1.85
CA PHE A 211 15.60 -16.16 -0.69
C PHE A 211 16.46 -16.03 0.57
N ASN A 212 16.34 -14.91 1.28
CA ASN A 212 17.01 -14.67 2.54
C ASN A 212 15.98 -14.66 3.69
N GLN A 213 16.01 -15.71 4.51
CA GLN A 213 15.10 -15.87 5.64
C GLN A 213 15.22 -14.74 6.68
N GLN A 214 16.40 -14.14 6.84
CA GLN A 214 16.58 -13.03 7.77
C GLN A 214 15.81 -11.79 7.31
N ILE A 215 15.84 -11.49 6.00
CA ILE A 215 15.05 -10.41 5.40
C ILE A 215 13.56 -10.68 5.57
N ALA A 216 13.11 -11.90 5.29
CA ALA A 216 11.71 -12.29 5.49
C ALA A 216 11.27 -12.10 6.96
N LYS A 217 12.12 -12.46 7.93
CA LYS A 217 11.88 -12.24 9.35
C LYS A 217 11.78 -10.74 9.69
N LYS A 218 12.66 -9.90 9.13
CA LYS A 218 12.60 -8.44 9.37
C LYS A 218 11.34 -7.81 8.78
N ILE A 219 10.89 -8.24 7.60
CA ILE A 219 9.63 -7.77 7.01
C ILE A 219 8.45 -8.16 7.90
N LEU A 220 8.41 -9.40 8.41
CA LEU A 220 7.36 -9.85 9.33
C LEU A 220 7.36 -9.06 10.66
N MET A 221 8.54 -8.74 11.20
CA MET A 221 8.64 -7.81 12.33
C MET A 221 8.04 -6.44 11.97
N GLY A 222 8.31 -5.94 10.76
CA GLY A 222 7.70 -4.72 10.23
C GLY A 222 6.17 -4.80 10.14
N VAL A 223 5.60 -5.94 9.75
CA VAL A 223 4.14 -6.19 9.79
C VAL A 223 3.61 -5.97 11.21
N ASN A 224 4.19 -6.66 12.19
CA ASN A 224 3.75 -6.57 13.58
C ASN A 224 3.95 -5.17 14.19
N GLN A 225 5.00 -4.45 13.81
CA GLN A 225 5.22 -3.07 14.25
C GLN A 225 4.27 -2.08 13.59
N SER A 226 3.92 -2.29 12.31
CA SER A 226 3.08 -1.36 11.54
C SER A 226 1.66 -1.19 12.10
N PHE A 227 1.14 -2.18 12.84
CA PHE A 227 -0.14 -2.04 13.53
C PHE A 227 -0.17 -0.86 14.50
N LYS A 228 0.96 -0.52 15.13
CA LYS A 228 1.07 0.56 16.12
C LYS A 228 1.02 1.96 15.50
N TYR A 229 1.16 2.06 14.18
CA TYR A 229 1.21 3.33 13.45
C TYR A 229 -0.05 3.57 12.61
N LEU A 230 -1.09 2.79 12.84
CA LEU A 230 -2.40 3.01 12.24
C LEU A 230 -3.07 4.23 12.88
N GLU A 231 -3.79 5.00 12.05
CA GLU A 231 -4.55 6.15 12.51
C GLU A 231 -5.68 5.69 13.45
N PRO A 232 -5.87 6.34 14.61
CA PRO A 232 -6.93 5.95 15.55
C PRO A 232 -8.34 6.03 14.96
N ILE A 233 -9.22 5.16 15.44
CA ILE A 233 -10.64 5.11 15.15
C ILE A 233 -11.39 5.14 16.49
N GLU A 234 -12.21 6.17 16.71
CA GLU A 234 -12.90 6.35 17.99
C GLU A 234 -14.20 5.54 18.09
N GLN A 235 -14.74 5.15 16.93
CA GLN A 235 -15.99 4.42 16.78
C GLN A 235 -15.90 3.01 17.38
N SER A 236 -16.99 2.53 17.98
CA SER A 236 -17.12 1.13 18.38
C SER A 236 -17.42 0.24 17.17
N ILE A 237 -16.66 -0.84 16.98
CA ILE A 237 -16.77 -1.69 15.79
C ILE A 237 -16.94 -3.15 16.19
N CYS A 238 -17.93 -3.80 15.57
CA CYS A 238 -18.07 -5.25 15.56
C CYS A 238 -17.44 -5.80 14.28
N VAL A 239 -16.34 -6.55 14.42
CA VAL A 239 -15.65 -7.22 13.32
C VAL A 239 -16.08 -8.67 13.31
N VAL A 240 -16.58 -9.17 12.19
CA VAL A 240 -17.01 -10.55 12.04
C VAL A 240 -16.18 -11.24 10.97
N ILE A 241 -15.40 -12.23 11.37
CA ILE A 241 -14.53 -13.00 10.47
C ILE A 241 -15.08 -14.42 10.28
N ASN A 242 -14.78 -15.02 9.14
CA ASN A 242 -15.23 -16.37 8.83
C ASN A 242 -14.11 -17.39 9.00
N LEU A 243 -14.15 -18.17 10.07
CA LEU A 243 -13.15 -19.20 10.38
C LEU A 243 -13.52 -20.57 9.80
N ARG A 244 -13.90 -20.60 8.52
CA ARG A 244 -14.13 -21.86 7.81
C ARG A 244 -12.80 -22.40 7.29
N LYS A 245 -12.47 -23.68 7.53
CA LYS A 245 -11.17 -24.27 7.15
C LYS A 245 -10.78 -24.05 5.69
N LYS A 246 -11.75 -24.11 4.76
CA LYS A 246 -11.47 -23.84 3.35
C LYS A 246 -10.89 -22.44 3.10
N LEU A 247 -11.03 -21.47 3.99
CA LEU A 247 -10.52 -20.11 3.82
C LEU A 247 -9.05 -19.93 4.20
N ILE A 248 -8.47 -20.91 4.88
CA ILE A 248 -7.05 -20.95 5.24
C ILE A 248 -6.20 -20.88 3.97
N ASP A 249 -6.54 -21.68 2.94
CA ASP A 249 -5.74 -21.78 1.71
C ASP A 249 -6.38 -21.10 0.50
N ARG A 250 -7.46 -20.33 0.69
CA ARG A 250 -8.20 -19.72 -0.42
C ARG A 250 -7.70 -18.29 -0.66
N PRO A 251 -7.12 -17.98 -1.83
CA PRO A 251 -6.66 -16.63 -2.13
C PRO A 251 -7.83 -15.66 -2.26
N VAL A 252 -7.57 -14.39 -1.94
CA VAL A 252 -8.50 -13.28 -2.10
C VAL A 252 -8.44 -12.72 -3.52
N PHE A 253 -9.59 -12.29 -4.06
CA PHE A 253 -9.64 -11.59 -5.33
C PHE A 253 -9.09 -10.17 -5.17
N GLY A 254 -8.21 -9.71 -6.06
CA GLY A 254 -7.53 -8.40 -5.98
C GLY A 254 -6.14 -8.48 -5.34
N LEU A 255 -5.97 -9.28 -4.29
CA LEU A 255 -4.70 -9.47 -3.58
C LEU A 255 -4.33 -10.95 -3.42
N LYS A 256 -4.09 -11.62 -4.56
CA LYS A 256 -3.92 -13.07 -4.65
C LYS A 256 -2.73 -13.67 -3.88
N GLN A 257 -1.83 -12.84 -3.36
CA GLN A 257 -0.74 -13.28 -2.49
C GLN A 257 -1.25 -13.70 -1.11
N LEU A 258 -2.42 -13.21 -0.72
CA LEU A 258 -3.01 -13.43 0.59
C LEU A 258 -4.25 -14.31 0.50
N THR A 259 -4.45 -15.09 1.56
CA THR A 259 -5.64 -15.92 1.75
C THR A 259 -6.77 -15.11 2.40
N CYS A 260 -8.00 -15.65 2.33
CA CYS A 260 -9.15 -15.06 2.99
C CYS A 260 -8.95 -14.99 4.51
N LEU A 261 -8.27 -15.99 5.09
CA LEU A 261 -7.90 -15.96 6.51
C LEU A 261 -6.87 -14.85 6.78
N ASP A 262 -5.82 -14.73 5.96
CA ASP A 262 -4.80 -13.69 6.14
C ASP A 262 -5.42 -12.29 6.19
N VAL A 263 -6.27 -11.96 5.23
CA VAL A 263 -6.94 -10.65 5.18
C VAL A 263 -7.84 -10.45 6.39
N SER A 264 -8.61 -11.48 6.78
CA SER A 264 -9.50 -11.40 7.94
C SER A 264 -8.74 -11.14 9.25
N VAL A 265 -7.64 -11.86 9.48
CA VAL A 265 -6.81 -11.73 10.69
C VAL A 265 -6.05 -10.40 10.69
N LEU A 266 -5.45 -10.00 9.57
CA LEU A 266 -4.75 -8.72 9.46
C LEU A 266 -5.70 -7.54 9.69
N MET A 267 -6.91 -7.57 9.11
CA MET A 267 -7.89 -6.50 9.34
C MET A 267 -8.44 -6.50 10.77
N ALA A 268 -8.68 -7.68 11.35
CA ALA A 268 -9.07 -7.82 12.74
C ALA A 268 -8.04 -7.18 13.70
N LEU A 269 -6.75 -7.52 13.53
CA LEU A 269 -5.66 -6.92 14.32
C LEU A 269 -5.51 -5.42 14.03
N SER A 270 -5.55 -5.00 12.76
CA SER A 270 -5.51 -3.59 12.39
C SER A 270 -6.59 -2.77 13.10
N LEU A 271 -7.83 -3.26 13.09
CA LEU A 271 -8.95 -2.58 13.74
C LEU A 271 -8.82 -2.62 15.27
N LEU A 272 -8.34 -3.72 15.87
CA LEU A 272 -8.04 -3.78 17.32
C LEU A 272 -6.99 -2.76 17.75
N HIS A 273 -5.97 -2.52 16.93
CA HIS A 273 -4.92 -1.54 17.23
C HIS A 273 -5.38 -0.10 17.01
N ALA A 274 -6.15 0.16 15.96
CA ALA A 274 -6.66 1.48 15.67
C ALA A 274 -7.83 1.90 16.56
N GLY A 275 -8.68 0.93 16.97
CA GLY A 275 -9.95 1.18 17.63
C GLY A 275 -9.91 1.13 19.15
N ARG A 276 -10.73 1.95 19.82
CA ARG A 276 -10.88 1.91 21.28
C ARG A 276 -11.78 0.77 21.77
N ASN A 277 -12.88 0.49 21.06
CA ASN A 277 -13.85 -0.52 21.46
C ASN A 277 -14.18 -1.45 20.28
N ILE A 278 -13.44 -2.55 20.19
CA ILE A 278 -13.52 -3.50 19.10
C ILE A 278 -13.93 -4.86 19.65
N THR A 279 -14.99 -5.43 19.08
CA THR A 279 -15.40 -6.81 19.35
C THR A 279 -15.15 -7.65 18.12
N ILE A 280 -14.48 -8.79 18.28
CA ILE A 280 -14.23 -9.72 17.18
C ILE A 280 -15.02 -11.00 17.39
N LEU A 281 -15.85 -11.30 16.41
CA LEU A 281 -16.73 -12.46 16.40
C LEU A 281 -16.46 -13.33 15.18
N THR A 282 -16.89 -14.59 15.24
CA THR A 282 -16.89 -15.49 14.10
C THR A 282 -18.19 -16.25 13.97
N PHE A 283 -18.55 -16.60 12.72
CA PHE A 283 -19.65 -17.49 12.40
C PHE A 283 -19.38 -18.90 12.93
N THR A 284 -20.43 -19.55 13.42
CA THR A 284 -20.35 -20.94 13.92
C THR A 284 -21.01 -21.92 12.95
N ASN A 285 -20.96 -23.21 13.28
CA ASN A 285 -21.71 -24.26 12.61
C ASN A 285 -23.20 -24.28 12.98
N THR A 286 -23.65 -23.38 13.85
CA THR A 286 -25.06 -23.24 14.27
C THR A 286 -25.62 -21.90 13.77
N ARG A 287 -26.82 -21.93 13.19
CA ARG A 287 -27.45 -20.73 12.61
C ARG A 287 -27.75 -19.70 13.71
N GLY A 288 -27.46 -18.43 13.42
CA GLY A 288 -27.76 -17.31 14.34
C GLY A 288 -26.81 -17.17 15.52
N ILE A 289 -25.83 -18.07 15.69
CA ILE A 289 -24.88 -18.04 16.80
C ILE A 289 -23.52 -17.55 16.31
N LEU A 290 -22.99 -16.54 17.00
CA LEU A 290 -21.62 -16.05 16.85
C LEU A 290 -20.79 -16.40 18.08
N LYS A 291 -19.50 -16.65 17.87
CA LYS A 291 -18.54 -16.88 18.97
C LYS A 291 -17.50 -15.77 18.98
N ARG A 292 -17.09 -15.32 20.16
CA ARG A 292 -15.98 -14.37 20.31
C ARG A 292 -14.66 -15.03 19.92
N VAL A 293 -13.85 -14.33 19.14
CA VAL A 293 -12.48 -14.75 18.80
C VAL A 293 -11.54 -14.12 19.83
N PRO A 294 -10.76 -14.91 20.61
CA PRO A 294 -9.96 -14.41 21.71
C PRO A 294 -8.60 -13.86 21.22
N ILE A 295 -8.64 -12.91 20.28
CA ILE A 295 -7.45 -12.18 19.83
C ILE A 295 -7.36 -10.83 20.51
N THR A 296 -6.13 -10.41 20.84
CA THR A 296 -5.85 -9.15 21.53
C THR A 296 -4.83 -8.32 20.77
N LYS A 297 -4.70 -7.03 21.12
CA LYS A 297 -3.76 -6.09 20.50
C LYS A 297 -2.28 -6.40 20.82
N GLU A 298 -2.01 -7.27 21.77
CA GLU A 298 -0.65 -7.68 22.14
C GLU A 298 -0.14 -8.84 21.29
N MET A 299 -1.05 -9.58 20.64
CA MET A 299 -0.71 -10.75 19.83
C MET A 299 0.04 -10.34 18.57
N SER A 300 1.03 -11.15 18.17
CA SER A 300 1.58 -11.07 16.83
C SER A 300 0.59 -11.59 15.79
N TYR A 301 0.82 -11.28 14.52
CA TYR A 301 0.03 -11.86 13.43
C TYR A 301 0.06 -13.40 13.45
N ASP A 302 1.21 -14.01 13.74
CA ASP A 302 1.34 -15.48 13.75
C ASP A 302 0.54 -16.09 14.91
N ASP A 303 0.59 -15.48 16.09
CA ASP A 303 -0.18 -15.94 17.27
C ASP A 303 -1.69 -15.83 17.02
N ALA A 304 -2.14 -14.70 16.48
CA ALA A 304 -3.55 -14.49 16.15
C ALA A 304 -4.03 -15.45 15.05
N THR A 305 -3.18 -15.72 14.05
CA THR A 305 -3.46 -16.70 13.00
C THR A 305 -3.58 -18.11 13.57
N LYS A 306 -2.72 -18.49 14.53
CA LYS A 306 -2.81 -19.78 15.22
C LYS A 306 -4.13 -19.92 15.97
N VAL A 307 -4.51 -18.93 16.77
CA VAL A 307 -5.81 -18.88 17.48
C VAL A 307 -6.98 -19.04 16.51
N CYS A 308 -6.95 -18.33 15.38
CA CYS A 308 -8.00 -18.41 14.37
C CYS A 308 -8.05 -19.77 13.66
N THR A 309 -6.90 -20.41 13.45
CA THR A 309 -6.78 -21.73 12.83
C THR A 309 -7.28 -22.83 13.76
N ASP A 310 -6.95 -22.75 15.05
CA ASP A 310 -7.41 -23.70 16.08
C ASP A 310 -8.94 -23.63 16.27
N MET A 311 -9.54 -22.46 16.06
CA MET A 311 -11.00 -22.27 16.07
C MET A 311 -11.70 -22.63 14.74
N ALA A 312 -10.96 -23.04 13.71
CA ALA A 312 -11.51 -23.20 12.38
C ALA A 312 -12.44 -24.42 12.25
N MET A 313 -13.57 -24.23 11.56
CA MET A 313 -14.62 -25.24 11.39
C MET A 313 -14.76 -25.67 9.93
N ASP A 314 -15.18 -26.91 9.68
CA ASP A 314 -15.40 -27.40 8.31
C ASP A 314 -16.57 -26.68 7.62
N LYS A 315 -17.61 -26.36 8.41
CA LYS A 315 -18.82 -25.66 7.97
C LYS A 315 -19.13 -24.50 8.91
N THR A 316 -19.50 -23.38 8.32
CA THR A 316 -20.02 -22.20 9.03
C THR A 316 -21.32 -21.75 8.37
N TRP A 317 -22.31 -21.37 9.19
CA TRP A 317 -23.52 -20.68 8.77
C TRP A 317 -23.26 -19.19 8.75
N GLN A 318 -23.09 -18.66 7.54
CA GLN A 318 -22.78 -17.25 7.31
C GLN A 318 -24.08 -16.59 6.87
N ASP A 319 -24.67 -15.79 7.74
CA ASP A 319 -25.83 -14.97 7.42
C ASP A 319 -25.48 -13.53 7.81
N LEU A 320 -25.52 -12.64 6.82
CA LEU A 320 -25.14 -11.23 6.98
C LEU A 320 -26.01 -10.49 7.99
N GLY A 321 -27.24 -10.94 8.26
CA GLY A 321 -28.11 -10.36 9.29
C GLY A 321 -27.74 -10.77 10.73
N THR A 322 -27.05 -11.91 10.90
CA THR A 322 -26.76 -12.48 12.22
C THR A 322 -25.99 -11.53 13.16
N PRO A 323 -24.92 -10.82 12.73
CA PRO A 323 -24.21 -9.89 13.61
C PRO A 323 -25.07 -8.77 14.17
N LEU A 324 -25.98 -8.26 13.34
CA LEU A 324 -26.91 -7.18 13.70
C LEU A 324 -27.96 -7.69 14.69
N ASP A 325 -28.52 -8.86 14.42
CA ASP A 325 -29.54 -9.49 15.26
C ASP A 325 -28.99 -9.87 16.65
N VAL A 326 -27.78 -10.44 16.69
CA VAL A 326 -27.08 -10.75 17.96
C VAL A 326 -26.83 -9.48 18.75
N ALA A 327 -26.37 -8.40 18.12
CA ALA A 327 -26.15 -7.13 18.80
C ALA A 327 -27.46 -6.54 19.36
N VAL A 328 -28.57 -6.61 18.60
CA VAL A 328 -29.90 -6.22 19.09
C VAL A 328 -30.30 -7.04 20.31
N ASN A 329 -30.15 -8.37 20.26
CA ASN A 329 -30.58 -9.27 21.32
C ASN A 329 -29.75 -9.12 22.59
N GLU A 330 -28.44 -8.95 22.47
CA GLU A 330 -27.52 -8.72 23.59
C GLU A 330 -27.51 -7.25 24.08
N GLY A 331 -28.25 -6.35 23.41
CA GLY A 331 -28.30 -4.93 23.76
C GLY A 331 -26.98 -4.19 23.52
N LYS A 332 -26.10 -4.71 22.65
CA LYS A 332 -24.79 -4.13 22.34
C LYS A 332 -24.89 -3.05 21.26
N ASN A 333 -24.17 -1.96 21.50
CA ASN A 333 -24.18 -0.77 20.68
C ASN A 333 -22.82 -0.59 19.95
N TYR A 334 -22.82 -0.89 18.67
CA TYR A 334 -21.74 -0.65 17.72
C TYR A 334 -22.09 0.46 16.73
N HIS A 335 -21.12 1.34 16.47
CA HIS A 335 -21.20 2.34 15.41
C HIS A 335 -21.02 1.71 14.02
N ALA A 336 -20.14 0.72 13.92
CA ALA A 336 -19.89 0.03 12.66
C ALA A 336 -19.84 -1.49 12.80
N PHE A 337 -20.24 -2.18 11.74
CA PHE A 337 -20.04 -3.61 11.55
C PHE A 337 -19.17 -3.82 10.32
N VAL A 338 -18.13 -4.64 10.44
CA VAL A 338 -17.26 -5.02 9.32
C VAL A 338 -17.25 -6.54 9.22
N VAL A 339 -17.90 -7.07 8.18
CA VAL A 339 -18.15 -8.50 8.02
C VAL A 339 -17.32 -9.03 6.85
N PHE A 340 -16.40 -9.95 7.12
CA PHE A 340 -15.56 -10.62 6.14
C PHE A 340 -16.16 -11.96 5.75
N VAL A 341 -16.53 -12.10 4.47
CA VAL A 341 -17.06 -13.34 3.91
C VAL A 341 -16.28 -13.75 2.67
N ASP A 342 -16.31 -15.03 2.34
CA ASP A 342 -15.74 -15.50 1.08
C ASP A 342 -16.62 -15.08 -0.09
N SER A 343 -17.91 -15.39 -0.04
CA SER A 343 -18.88 -14.95 -1.04
C SER A 343 -20.23 -14.62 -0.42
N ILE A 344 -20.76 -13.44 -0.77
CA ILE A 344 -22.13 -13.05 -0.40
C ILE A 344 -23.17 -13.99 -0.98
N LEU A 345 -22.95 -14.64 -2.12
CA LEU A 345 -23.89 -15.64 -2.65
C LEU A 345 -24.06 -16.83 -1.69
N ARG A 346 -23.01 -17.18 -0.95
CA ARG A 346 -23.07 -18.18 0.12
C ARG A 346 -23.67 -17.58 1.40
N ALA A 347 -23.23 -16.38 1.77
CA ALA A 347 -23.61 -15.73 3.03
C ALA A 347 -25.01 -15.06 3.01
N GLY A 348 -25.59 -14.91 1.83
CA GLY A 348 -26.78 -14.09 1.56
C GLY A 348 -27.88 -14.89 0.89
N ARG A 349 -28.01 -16.19 1.18
CA ARG A 349 -29.09 -17.03 0.62
C ARG A 349 -30.50 -16.47 0.88
N SER A 350 -30.66 -15.57 1.85
CA SER A 350 -31.94 -14.89 2.12
C SER A 350 -32.02 -13.43 1.64
N LYS A 351 -31.01 -12.87 0.93
CA LYS A 351 -30.78 -11.49 0.37
C LYS A 351 -31.52 -10.28 0.98
N LYS A 352 -32.81 -10.37 1.29
CA LYS A 352 -33.63 -9.39 2.00
C LYS A 352 -33.31 -9.29 3.50
N GLN A 353 -32.77 -10.34 4.12
CA GLN A 353 -32.61 -10.37 5.58
C GLN A 353 -31.60 -9.36 6.12
N SER A 354 -30.48 -9.09 5.43
CA SER A 354 -29.46 -8.19 5.95
C SER A 354 -29.89 -6.73 6.00
N VAL A 355 -30.64 -6.25 4.99
CA VAL A 355 -31.19 -4.88 4.98
C VAL A 355 -32.22 -4.74 6.10
N MET A 356 -33.12 -5.72 6.26
CA MET A 356 -34.11 -5.70 7.33
C MET A 356 -33.48 -5.73 8.73
N SER A 357 -32.50 -6.62 8.96
CA SER A 357 -31.73 -6.66 10.22
C SER A 357 -31.00 -5.35 10.48
N PHE A 358 -30.47 -4.70 9.44
CA PHE A 358 -29.78 -3.43 9.56
C PHE A 358 -30.72 -2.28 9.91
N THR A 359 -31.88 -2.20 9.25
CA THR A 359 -32.93 -1.22 9.57
C THR A 359 -33.44 -1.42 11.01
N ARG A 360 -33.65 -2.67 11.43
CA ARG A 360 -34.05 -2.98 12.81
C ARG A 360 -33.01 -2.56 13.83
N TYR A 361 -31.73 -2.83 13.55
CA TYR A 361 -30.63 -2.41 14.40
C TYR A 361 -30.56 -0.87 14.50
N LYS A 362 -30.61 -0.17 13.36
CA LYS A 362 -30.64 1.30 13.30
C LYS A 362 -31.78 1.88 14.12
N ALA A 363 -33.00 1.38 13.96
CA ALA A 363 -34.16 1.88 14.70
C ALA A 363 -33.94 1.79 16.22
N LYS A 364 -33.42 0.65 16.70
CA LYS A 364 -33.10 0.46 18.12
C LYS A 364 -31.92 1.32 18.59
N TYR A 365 -30.92 1.53 17.73
CA TYR A 365 -29.74 2.34 18.04
C TYR A 365 -30.06 3.84 18.08
N HIS A 366 -30.78 4.36 17.08
CA HIS A 366 -31.20 5.77 17.00
C HIS A 366 -32.11 6.19 18.15
N GLN A 367 -32.97 5.29 18.65
CA GLN A 367 -33.74 5.54 19.87
C GLN A 367 -32.86 5.83 21.09
N LYS A 368 -31.65 5.23 21.16
CA LYS A 368 -30.71 5.42 22.27
C LYS A 368 -29.70 6.54 22.01
N GLN A 369 -29.34 6.79 20.75
CA GLN A 369 -28.35 7.79 20.35
C GLN A 369 -28.78 8.47 19.04
N GLN A 370 -29.51 9.58 19.17
CA GLN A 370 -30.15 10.27 18.04
C GLN A 370 -29.18 10.80 16.96
N ASN A 371 -27.89 10.97 17.27
CA ASN A 371 -26.93 11.70 16.42
C ASN A 371 -25.85 10.83 15.72
N LEU A 372 -25.95 9.49 15.70
CA LEU A 372 -24.93 8.63 15.06
C LEU A 372 -25.51 7.74 13.95
N SER A 373 -24.93 7.85 12.75
CA SER A 373 -25.25 7.01 11.60
C SER A 373 -24.47 5.70 11.64
N THR A 374 -25.15 4.57 11.87
CA THR A 374 -24.56 3.23 11.86
C THR A 374 -24.02 2.88 10.47
N ARG A 375 -22.87 2.21 10.41
CA ARG A 375 -22.25 1.71 9.17
C ARG A 375 -22.22 0.18 9.12
N PHE A 376 -22.54 -0.41 7.98
CA PHE A 376 -22.48 -1.86 7.76
C PHE A 376 -21.66 -2.18 6.51
N ILE A 377 -20.46 -2.70 6.70
CA ILE A 377 -19.52 -3.00 5.62
C ILE A 377 -19.42 -4.50 5.45
N VAL A 378 -19.60 -4.99 4.22
CA VAL A 378 -19.39 -6.39 3.86
C VAL A 378 -18.23 -6.48 2.88
N VAL A 379 -17.20 -7.21 3.27
CA VAL A 379 -16.03 -7.50 2.43
C VAL A 379 -16.23 -8.85 1.76
N ASN A 380 -16.54 -8.82 0.46
CA ASN A 380 -16.82 -9.98 -0.39
C ASN A 380 -15.54 -10.48 -1.05
N MET A 381 -14.72 -11.22 -0.29
CA MET A 381 -13.31 -11.45 -0.63
C MET A 381 -13.05 -12.22 -1.93
N ARG A 382 -14.00 -13.02 -2.44
CA ARG A 382 -13.78 -13.89 -3.62
C ARG A 382 -14.43 -13.39 -4.91
N ARG A 383 -15.15 -12.28 -4.85
CA ARG A 383 -15.95 -11.77 -5.98
C ARG A 383 -15.28 -10.51 -6.53
N ASN A 384 -15.44 -10.29 -7.82
CA ASN A 384 -14.89 -9.15 -8.55
C ASN A 384 -15.96 -8.12 -8.91
N CYS A 385 -17.21 -8.39 -8.53
CA CYS A 385 -18.38 -7.54 -8.72
C CYS A 385 -19.19 -7.55 -7.43
N SER A 386 -20.06 -6.54 -7.27
CA SER A 386 -21.02 -6.51 -6.17
C SER A 386 -22.07 -7.61 -6.31
N ASP A 387 -22.52 -8.14 -5.18
CA ASP A 387 -23.59 -9.13 -5.06
C ASP A 387 -24.75 -8.64 -4.17
N LEU A 388 -24.52 -7.62 -3.32
CA LEU A 388 -25.53 -6.93 -2.54
C LEU A 388 -26.34 -6.02 -3.46
N LYS A 389 -27.67 -6.20 -3.41
CA LYS A 389 -28.60 -5.28 -4.04
C LYS A 389 -28.89 -4.16 -3.05
N LEU A 390 -28.08 -3.10 -3.10
CA LEU A 390 -28.33 -1.86 -2.37
C LEU A 390 -29.15 -0.94 -3.29
N ASN A 391 -30.31 -0.49 -2.81
CA ASN A 391 -31.12 0.47 -3.53
C ASN A 391 -30.77 1.89 -3.05
N ASP A 392 -31.00 2.91 -3.88
CA ASP A 392 -30.92 4.31 -3.45
C ASP A 392 -32.14 4.69 -2.61
N ASN A 393 -32.29 4.04 -1.44
CA ASN A 393 -33.31 4.33 -0.46
C ASN A 393 -32.69 4.53 0.93
N ALA A 394 -33.45 5.15 1.84
CA ALA A 394 -32.99 5.45 3.20
C ALA A 394 -32.62 4.18 4.01
N GLU A 395 -33.16 3.02 3.64
CA GLU A 395 -32.94 1.75 4.34
C GLU A 395 -31.50 1.24 4.14
N SER A 396 -30.99 1.22 2.90
CA SER A 396 -29.61 0.81 2.60
C SER A 396 -28.56 1.89 2.80
N MET A 397 -28.95 3.13 3.12
CA MET A 397 -27.99 4.21 3.41
C MET A 397 -27.02 3.80 4.52
N GLY A 398 -25.71 3.91 4.31
CA GLY A 398 -24.71 3.48 5.30
C GLY A 398 -24.37 1.98 5.25
N MET A 399 -24.84 1.24 4.24
CA MET A 399 -24.30 -0.07 3.87
C MET A 399 -23.24 0.09 2.76
N LEU A 400 -22.20 -0.73 2.80
CA LEU A 400 -21.16 -0.78 1.77
C LEU A 400 -20.78 -2.23 1.48
N GLU A 401 -20.70 -2.58 0.19
CA GLU A 401 -20.02 -3.78 -0.26
C GLU A 401 -18.64 -3.44 -0.82
N ILE A 402 -17.62 -4.16 -0.38
CA ILE A 402 -16.31 -4.18 -1.04
C ILE A 402 -16.19 -5.50 -1.80
N ALA A 403 -16.19 -5.42 -3.14
CA ALA A 403 -16.00 -6.58 -4.01
C ALA A 403 -14.51 -6.90 -4.17
N GLY A 404 -14.09 -8.02 -3.58
CA GLY A 404 -12.68 -8.42 -3.49
C GLY A 404 -11.96 -7.70 -2.36
N PHE A 405 -10.64 -7.61 -2.47
CA PHE A 405 -9.81 -6.86 -1.54
C PHE A 405 -8.48 -6.49 -2.20
N ASP A 406 -8.00 -5.29 -1.93
CA ASP A 406 -6.71 -4.79 -2.39
C ASP A 406 -5.98 -3.99 -1.30
N ARG A 407 -4.86 -3.37 -1.66
CA ARG A 407 -4.04 -2.59 -0.71
C ARG A 407 -4.72 -1.30 -0.23
N ASN A 408 -5.74 -0.82 -0.93
CA ASN A 408 -6.46 0.42 -0.62
C ASN A 408 -7.76 0.15 0.15
N SER A 409 -8.27 -1.08 0.13
CA SER A 409 -9.48 -1.50 0.83
C SER A 409 -9.50 -1.11 2.33
N PRO A 410 -8.40 -1.21 3.11
CA PRO A 410 -8.38 -0.73 4.48
C PRO A 410 -8.73 0.76 4.62
N LYS A 411 -8.23 1.62 3.72
CA LYS A 411 -8.52 3.07 3.72
C LYS A 411 -9.98 3.34 3.41
N VAL A 412 -10.58 2.57 2.50
CA VAL A 412 -12.02 2.66 2.18
C VAL A 412 -12.86 2.29 3.40
N ILE A 413 -12.51 1.21 4.10
CA ILE A 413 -13.19 0.78 5.33
C ILE A 413 -13.08 1.88 6.40
N GLU A 414 -11.88 2.40 6.63
CA GLU A 414 -11.63 3.47 7.60
C GLU A 414 -12.45 4.73 7.29
N ALA A 415 -12.37 5.22 6.04
CA ALA A 415 -13.10 6.40 5.60
C ALA A 415 -14.62 6.22 5.72
N PHE A 416 -15.15 5.03 5.43
CA PHE A 416 -16.58 4.75 5.54
C PHE A 416 -17.04 4.70 7.00
N VAL A 417 -16.26 4.08 7.89
CA VAL A 417 -16.51 4.10 9.35
C VAL A 417 -16.49 5.53 9.89
N LYS A 418 -15.54 6.35 9.42
CA LYS A 418 -15.39 7.78 9.76
C LYS A 418 -16.40 8.70 9.07
N GLN A 419 -17.32 8.17 8.26
CA GLN A 419 -18.34 8.92 7.53
C GLN A 419 -17.77 9.99 6.57
N GLN A 420 -16.64 9.70 5.93
CA GLN A 420 -15.98 10.60 4.97
C GLN A 420 -16.49 10.43 3.53
N PHE A 421 -17.38 9.48 3.29
CA PHE A 421 -18.14 9.38 2.04
C PHE A 421 -19.38 10.25 2.18
N VAL A 422 -19.48 11.26 1.31
CA VAL A 422 -20.63 12.17 1.20
C VAL A 422 -21.76 11.47 0.48
#